data_AF-A0A521SPU4-F1
#
_entry.id   AF-A0A521SPU4-F1
#
_cell.length_a   1.000
_cell.length_b   1.000
_cell.length_c   1.000
_cell.angle_alpha   90.00
_cell.angle_beta   90.00
_cell.angle_gamma   90.00
#
_symmetry.space_group_name_H-M   'P 1'
#
loop_
_entity.id
_entity.type
_entity.pdbx_description
1 polymer ?
#
loop_
_entity_poly.entity_id
_entity_poly.type
_entity_poly.pdbx_seq_one_letter_code
_entity_poly.pdbx_strand_id
1 'polypeptide(L)'
;MPRKIAQWLTVLLGVLAVTGAPAQAQLFESDSKQLGNSKMDIIVKEVERRPRSSLVEIKTNSVGSSVGSSFFILCSLRRLAVLRGDYRYIVKIEDPRRSQMLVGFLQGPEEPLSNAGPEFKSLNPREAVIDLQQFAVICDSMK
;
A
#
# COMPACT_ATOMS: atom_id res chain seq x y z
N MET A 1 -71.54 2.49 -0.04
CA MET A 1 -70.49 2.10 -1.03
C MET A 1 -69.24 2.94 -0.75
N PRO A 2 -68.03 2.35 -0.86
CA PRO A 2 -67.04 2.39 0.22
C PRO A 2 -65.93 3.45 0.02
N ARG A 3 -65.57 4.19 1.08
CA ARG A 3 -64.31 4.96 1.15
C ARG A 3 -63.26 4.17 1.92
N LYS A 4 -62.54 3.44 1.08
CA LYS A 4 -61.23 2.81 1.22
C LYS A 4 -60.16 3.64 1.96
N ILE A 5 -59.34 2.88 2.70
CA ILE A 5 -57.89 3.05 2.89
C ILE A 5 -57.45 4.22 3.77
N ALA A 6 -57.21 3.96 5.06
CA ALA A 6 -56.18 4.66 5.83
C ALA A 6 -56.01 4.01 7.21
N GLN A 7 -55.33 2.87 7.34
CA GLN A 7 -54.87 2.44 8.68
C GLN A 7 -53.84 1.29 8.74
N TRP A 8 -52.96 1.14 7.75
CA TRP A 8 -51.90 0.13 7.82
C TRP A 8 -50.59 0.66 7.24
N LEU A 9 -49.96 1.64 7.91
CA LEU A 9 -48.64 2.16 7.51
C LEU A 9 -47.91 2.80 8.71
N THR A 10 -47.80 2.08 9.82
CA THR A 10 -47.06 2.56 11.01
C THR A 10 -46.20 1.50 11.66
N VAL A 11 -45.72 0.50 10.91
CA VAL A 11 -44.76 -0.47 11.42
C VAL A 11 -43.82 -0.88 10.27
N LEU A 12 -42.79 -0.08 9.98
CA LEU A 12 -41.59 -0.48 9.19
C LEU A 12 -40.68 0.74 8.98
N LEU A 13 -40.14 1.32 10.05
CA LEU A 13 -39.03 2.28 9.92
C LEU A 13 -38.07 2.19 11.12
N GLY A 14 -37.75 0.96 11.52
CA GLY A 14 -36.58 0.66 12.34
C GLY A 14 -35.46 0.17 11.43
N VAL A 15 -35.03 1.00 10.47
CA VAL A 15 -33.85 0.68 9.66
C VAL A 15 -32.66 0.69 10.60
N LEU A 16 -32.08 -0.48 10.79
CA LEU A 16 -30.80 -0.70 11.44
C LEU A 16 -29.76 0.27 10.86
N ALA A 17 -29.50 1.36 11.57
CA ALA A 17 -28.27 2.12 11.42
C ALA A 17 -27.14 1.34 12.08
N VAL A 18 -26.75 0.20 11.48
CA VAL A 18 -25.41 -0.34 11.66
C VAL A 18 -24.50 0.61 10.90
N THR A 19 -24.14 1.71 11.55
CA THR A 19 -22.99 2.51 11.15
C THR A 19 -21.80 1.58 11.26
N GLY A 20 -21.42 0.95 10.15
CA GLY A 20 -20.18 0.20 10.05
C GLY A 20 -19.08 1.16 10.46
N ALA A 21 -18.51 0.96 11.65
CA ALA A 21 -17.23 1.57 11.99
C ALA A 21 -16.31 1.26 10.81
N PRO A 22 -15.61 2.25 10.23
CA PRO A 22 -14.63 1.94 9.21
C PRO A 22 -13.68 0.96 9.86
N ALA A 23 -13.65 -0.28 9.37
CA ALA A 23 -12.61 -1.22 9.75
C ALA A 23 -11.31 -0.47 9.52
N GLN A 24 -10.60 -0.11 10.59
CA GLN A 24 -9.31 0.57 10.51
C GLN A 24 -8.45 -0.35 9.64
N ALA A 25 -8.32 0.02 8.38
CA ALA A 25 -7.77 -0.87 7.38
C ALA A 25 -6.35 -1.21 7.82
N GLN A 26 -6.12 -2.49 8.13
CA GLN A 26 -4.86 -2.95 8.68
C GLN A 26 -3.70 -2.41 7.83
N LEU A 27 -2.71 -1.83 8.49
CA LEU A 27 -1.52 -1.34 7.81
C LEU A 27 -0.72 -2.54 7.30
N PHE A 28 -0.07 -2.36 6.16
CA PHE A 28 0.71 -3.42 5.53
C PHE A 28 1.93 -3.79 6.37
N GLU A 29 2.24 -5.09 6.41
CA GLU A 29 3.48 -5.61 6.97
C GLU A 29 3.94 -6.82 6.15
N SER A 30 5.24 -6.91 5.90
CA SER A 30 5.89 -8.01 5.21
C SER A 30 7.17 -8.36 5.94
N ASP A 31 7.30 -9.62 6.35
CA ASP A 31 8.46 -10.13 7.08
C ASP A 31 9.18 -11.18 6.24
N SER A 32 10.46 -10.94 5.97
CA SER A 32 11.33 -11.85 5.23
C SER A 32 11.44 -13.25 5.82
N LYS A 33 11.17 -13.43 7.13
CA LYS A 33 11.12 -14.75 7.76
C LYS A 33 9.97 -15.62 7.26
N GLN A 34 8.91 -15.01 6.74
CA GLN A 34 7.77 -15.74 6.16
C GLN A 34 8.11 -16.43 4.84
N LEU A 35 9.22 -16.05 4.18
CA LEU A 35 9.69 -16.67 2.93
C LEU A 35 10.42 -18.01 3.14
N GLY A 36 10.50 -18.51 4.38
CA GLY A 36 11.23 -19.73 4.72
C GLY A 36 12.75 -19.57 4.71
N ASN A 37 13.46 -20.42 5.47
CA ASN A 37 14.94 -20.52 5.68
C ASN A 37 15.81 -19.31 5.27
N SER A 38 15.37 -18.11 5.64
CA SER A 38 15.97 -16.87 5.21
C SER A 38 17.06 -16.48 6.21
N LYS A 39 18.30 -16.42 5.74
CA LYS A 39 19.42 -15.79 6.46
C LYS A 39 19.19 -14.27 6.67
N MET A 40 18.22 -13.71 5.95
CA MET A 40 17.77 -12.33 6.04
C MET A 40 16.67 -12.18 7.09
N ASP A 41 16.64 -11.01 7.73
CA ASP A 41 15.72 -10.59 8.78
C ASP A 41 15.44 -9.11 8.57
N ILE A 42 14.51 -8.86 7.65
CA ILE A 42 14.00 -7.57 7.22
C ILE A 42 12.48 -7.58 7.37
N ILE A 43 11.95 -6.53 7.97
CA ILE A 43 10.51 -6.26 8.09
C ILE A 43 10.23 -4.95 7.38
N VAL A 44 9.29 -4.97 6.44
CA VAL A 44 8.79 -3.79 5.72
C VAL A 44 7.38 -3.51 6.20
N LYS A 45 7.18 -2.36 6.86
CA LYS A 45 5.92 -2.02 7.50
C LYS A 45 5.42 -0.65 7.08
N GLU A 46 4.18 -0.57 6.63
CA GLU A 46 3.49 0.72 6.47
C GLU A 46 3.16 1.29 7.85
N VAL A 47 3.67 2.48 8.15
CA VAL A 47 3.48 3.16 9.44
C VAL A 47 2.53 4.34 9.33
N GLU A 48 2.39 4.91 8.13
CA GLU A 48 1.42 5.96 7.83
C GLU A 48 0.82 5.73 6.45
N ARG A 49 -0.50 5.82 6.34
CA ARG A 49 -1.23 5.67 5.09
C ARG A 49 -1.85 6.99 4.67
N ARG A 50 -1.47 7.51 3.51
CA ARG A 50 -2.02 8.71 2.87
C ARG A 50 -2.79 8.32 1.60
N PRO A 51 -3.66 9.17 1.03
CA PRO A 51 -4.46 8.80 -0.14
C PRO A 51 -3.66 8.24 -1.32
N ARG A 52 -2.49 8.80 -1.59
CA ARG A 52 -1.64 8.49 -2.76
C ARG A 52 -0.19 8.16 -2.41
N SER A 53 0.10 7.98 -1.12
CA SER A 53 1.42 7.60 -0.64
C SER A 53 1.33 6.86 0.68
N SER A 54 2.41 6.17 1.03
CA SER A 54 2.56 5.45 2.29
C SER A 54 3.95 5.72 2.83
N LEU A 55 4.04 6.04 4.13
CA LEU A 55 5.31 6.03 4.83
C LEU A 55 5.56 4.60 5.30
N VAL A 56 6.71 4.08 4.92
CA VAL A 56 7.13 2.71 5.20
C VAL A 56 8.37 2.74 6.08
N GLU A 57 8.37 1.95 7.14
CA GLU A 57 9.54 1.68 7.98
C GLU A 57 10.15 0.34 7.56
N ILE A 58 11.48 0.29 7.47
CA ILE A 58 12.25 -0.90 7.13
C ILE A 58 13.13 -1.23 8.32
N LYS A 59 12.80 -2.31 9.04
CA LYS A 59 13.64 -2.83 10.12
C LYS A 59 14.51 -3.93 9.58
N THR A 60 15.81 -3.86 9.84
CA THR A 60 16.78 -4.86 9.37
C THR A 60 17.62 -5.33 10.55
N ASN A 61 17.40 -6.57 10.99
CA ASN A 61 18.23 -7.22 12.00
C ASN A 61 19.39 -8.01 11.33
N SER A 62 19.16 -8.53 10.11
CA SER A 62 20.17 -9.21 9.30
C SER A 62 19.87 -9.00 7.83
N VAL A 63 20.85 -8.50 7.07
CA VAL A 63 20.72 -8.29 5.62
C VAL A 63 20.73 -9.61 4.85
N GLY A 64 21.58 -10.57 5.25
CA GLY A 64 21.87 -11.73 4.42
C GLY A 64 22.54 -11.30 3.10
N SER A 65 21.96 -11.65 1.94
CA SER A 65 22.46 -11.20 0.64
C SER A 65 21.91 -9.81 0.31
N SER A 66 22.79 -8.86 -0.04
CA SER A 66 22.38 -7.50 -0.44
C SER A 66 21.42 -7.49 -1.63
N VAL A 67 21.61 -8.40 -2.60
CA VAL A 67 20.71 -8.53 -3.76
C VAL A 67 19.34 -9.07 -3.31
N GLY A 68 19.33 -10.09 -2.45
CA GLY A 68 18.10 -10.66 -1.90
C GLY A 68 17.31 -9.65 -1.08
N SER A 69 17.99 -8.82 -0.27
CA SER A 69 17.39 -7.74 0.50
C SER A 69 16.68 -6.72 -0.37
N SER A 70 17.37 -6.25 -1.42
CA SER A 70 16.79 -5.27 -2.35
C SER A 70 15.55 -5.82 -3.05
N PHE A 71 15.59 -7.07 -3.51
CA PHE A 71 14.41 -7.69 -4.11
C PHE A 71 13.29 -7.91 -3.11
N PHE A 72 13.58 -8.34 -1.88
CA PHE A 72 12.56 -8.49 -0.84
C PHE A 72 11.83 -7.20 -0.54
N ILE A 73 12.57 -6.09 -0.37
CA ILE A 73 11.98 -4.77 -0.16
C ILE A 73 11.12 -4.39 -1.36
N LEU A 74 11.64 -4.52 -2.57
CA LEU A 74 10.90 -4.19 -3.80
C LEU A 74 9.62 -5.03 -3.98
N CYS A 75 9.68 -6.32 -3.71
CA CYS A 75 8.52 -7.21 -3.80
C CYS A 75 7.48 -6.93 -2.70
N SER A 76 7.94 -6.52 -1.51
CA SER A 76 7.07 -6.01 -0.46
C SER A 76 6.36 -4.72 -0.89
N LEU A 77 7.07 -3.78 -1.54
CA LEU A 77 6.47 -2.58 -2.10
C LEU A 77 5.48 -2.88 -3.22
N ARG A 78 5.75 -3.87 -4.08
CA ARG A 78 4.79 -4.33 -5.10
C ARG A 78 3.50 -4.83 -4.46
N ARG A 79 3.61 -5.67 -3.43
CA ARG A 79 2.44 -6.18 -2.70
C ARG A 79 1.66 -5.05 -2.02
N LEU A 80 2.36 -4.10 -1.41
CA LEU A 80 1.75 -2.88 -0.86
C LEU A 80 0.99 -2.11 -1.94
N ALA A 81 1.62 -1.84 -3.09
CA ALA A 81 1.00 -1.11 -4.20
C ALA A 81 -0.29 -1.77 -4.71
N VAL A 82 -0.31 -3.11 -4.79
CA VAL A 82 -1.52 -3.88 -5.10
C VAL A 82 -2.62 -3.65 -4.06
N LEU A 83 -2.27 -3.76 -2.77
CA LEU A 83 -3.23 -3.56 -1.66
C LEU A 83 -3.74 -2.11 -1.55
N ARG A 84 -2.99 -1.12 -2.04
CA ARG A 84 -3.37 0.29 -1.99
C ARG A 84 -4.30 0.72 -3.13
N GLY A 85 -4.45 -0.09 -4.17
CA GLY A 85 -5.34 0.20 -5.29
C GLY A 85 -4.86 -0.32 -6.64
N ASP A 86 -4.16 -1.47 -6.66
CA ASP A 86 -3.61 -2.08 -7.88
C ASP A 86 -2.65 -1.17 -8.68
N TYR A 87 -1.79 -0.45 -7.95
CA TYR A 87 -0.84 0.47 -8.56
C TYR A 87 0.34 -0.27 -9.20
N ARG A 88 0.61 0.05 -10.47
CA ARG A 88 1.77 -0.47 -11.21
C ARG A 88 3.02 0.39 -11.02
N TYR A 89 2.86 1.70 -10.91
CA TYR A 89 3.98 2.65 -10.90
C TYR A 89 4.12 3.26 -9.51
N ILE A 90 5.37 3.35 -9.04
CA ILE A 90 5.69 4.03 -7.78
C ILE A 90 6.81 5.04 -7.96
N VAL A 91 6.90 5.95 -7.00
CA VAL A 91 8.06 6.81 -6.76
C VAL A 91 8.46 6.65 -5.29
N LYS A 92 9.75 6.80 -4.96
CA LYS A 92 10.20 6.66 -3.57
C LYS A 92 11.22 7.73 -3.16
N ILE A 93 11.18 8.09 -1.88
CA ILE A 93 12.21 8.89 -1.21
C ILE A 93 12.68 8.08 0.00
N GLU A 94 13.97 7.82 0.10
CA GLU A 94 14.57 7.07 1.20
C GLU A 94 15.15 8.03 2.25
N ASP A 95 14.82 7.80 3.51
CA ASP A 95 15.49 8.41 4.67
C ASP A 95 16.26 7.31 5.44
N PRO A 96 17.56 7.12 5.13
CA PRO A 96 18.36 6.08 5.77
C PRO A 96 18.57 6.34 7.26
N ARG A 97 18.47 7.59 7.74
CA ARG A 97 18.68 7.92 9.17
C ARG A 97 17.55 7.41 10.05
N ARG A 98 16.35 7.34 9.49
CA ARG A 98 15.14 6.84 10.17
C ARG A 98 14.77 5.42 9.75
N SER A 99 15.52 4.83 8.81
CA SER A 99 15.16 3.58 8.15
C SER A 99 13.74 3.63 7.58
N GLN A 100 13.39 4.76 6.98
CA GLN A 100 12.06 5.02 6.44
C GLN A 100 12.12 5.30 4.95
N MET A 101 11.01 5.04 4.26
CA MET A 101 10.82 5.30 2.85
C MET A 101 9.42 5.86 2.63
N LEU A 102 9.33 7.02 2.01
CA LEU A 102 8.05 7.53 1.52
C LEU A 102 7.82 6.96 0.12
N VAL A 103 6.73 6.21 -0.06
CA VAL A 103 6.38 5.57 -1.33
C VAL A 103 5.12 6.22 -1.88
N GLY A 104 5.24 6.82 -3.06
CA GLY A 104 4.13 7.42 -3.80
C GLY A 104 3.59 6.45 -4.84
N PHE A 105 2.27 6.42 -5.02
CA PHE A 105 1.59 5.58 -5.99
C PHE A 105 1.09 6.40 -7.17
N LEU A 106 1.36 5.92 -8.39
CA LEU A 106 1.04 6.60 -9.64
C LEU A 106 0.13 5.71 -10.52
N GLN A 107 -0.83 6.33 -11.21
CA GLN A 107 -1.73 5.71 -12.18
C GLN A 107 -1.03 5.43 -13.52
N GLY A 108 0.02 6.20 -13.84
CA GLY A 108 0.76 6.07 -15.08
C GLY A 108 2.19 6.60 -14.95
N PRO A 109 3.08 6.26 -15.90
CA PRO A 109 4.49 6.60 -15.82
C PRO A 109 4.77 8.10 -16.01
N GLU A 110 3.87 8.81 -16.71
CA GLU A 110 3.98 10.24 -16.99
C GLU A 110 3.11 11.09 -16.04
N GLU A 111 2.51 10.49 -15.01
CA GLU A 111 1.71 11.24 -14.04
C GLU A 111 2.62 12.24 -13.28
N PRO A 112 2.19 13.50 -13.08
CA PRO A 112 2.93 14.44 -12.24
C PRO A 112 3.17 13.86 -10.84
N LEU A 113 4.46 13.77 -10.43
CA LEU A 113 4.84 13.16 -9.16
C LEU A 113 4.19 13.84 -7.94
N SER A 114 3.88 15.14 -8.06
CA SER A 114 3.17 15.90 -7.03
C SER A 114 1.78 15.34 -6.69
N ASN A 115 1.17 14.54 -7.58
CA ASN A 115 -0.10 13.87 -7.32
C ASN A 115 0.03 12.76 -6.27
N ALA A 116 1.23 12.18 -6.10
CA ALA A 116 1.54 11.25 -5.02
C ALA A 116 1.81 11.96 -3.68
N GLY A 117 2.24 13.22 -3.75
CA GLY A 117 2.52 14.09 -2.61
C GLY A 117 3.48 15.24 -2.99
N PRO A 118 3.41 16.39 -2.30
CA PRO A 118 4.29 17.53 -2.58
C PRO A 118 5.78 17.22 -2.40
N GLU A 119 6.13 16.24 -1.56
CA GLU A 119 7.50 15.81 -1.28
C GLU A 119 8.22 15.30 -2.54
N PHE A 120 7.49 14.77 -3.52
CA PHE A 120 8.05 14.22 -4.74
C PHE A 120 8.29 15.27 -5.84
N LYS A 121 7.88 16.52 -5.63
CA LYS A 121 7.91 17.57 -6.66
C LYS A 121 9.32 17.87 -7.20
N SER A 122 10.35 17.70 -6.39
CA SER A 122 11.74 17.99 -6.77
C SER A 122 12.46 16.84 -7.46
N LEU A 123 11.82 15.67 -7.58
CA LEU A 123 12.42 14.50 -8.22
C LEU A 123 12.33 14.62 -9.75
N ASN A 124 13.31 14.03 -10.44
CA ASN A 124 13.29 13.90 -11.90
C ASN A 124 12.35 12.75 -12.31
N PRO A 125 11.21 13.00 -12.99
CA PRO A 125 10.24 11.95 -13.34
C PRO A 125 10.83 10.81 -14.17
N ARG A 126 11.81 11.11 -15.05
CA ARG A 126 12.42 10.10 -15.94
C ARG A 126 13.29 9.08 -15.20
N GLU A 127 13.75 9.42 -14.00
CA GLU A 127 14.67 8.59 -13.22
C GLU A 127 13.99 8.01 -11.97
N ALA A 128 12.99 8.71 -11.44
CA ALA A 128 12.39 8.39 -10.15
C ALA A 128 11.22 7.40 -10.23
N VAL A 129 10.59 7.23 -11.39
CA VAL A 129 9.44 6.34 -11.57
C VAL A 129 9.91 4.90 -11.73
N ILE A 130 9.35 4.01 -10.92
CA ILE A 130 9.62 2.58 -10.94
C ILE A 130 8.37 1.85 -11.44
N ASP A 131 8.52 1.09 -12.52
CA ASP A 131 7.49 0.17 -13.01
C ASP A 131 7.61 -1.18 -12.29
N LEU A 132 6.70 -1.44 -11.35
CA LEU A 132 6.70 -2.66 -10.54
C LEU A 132 6.47 -3.93 -11.38
N GLN A 133 5.87 -3.80 -12.57
CA GLN A 133 5.60 -4.94 -13.44
C GLN A 133 6.89 -5.54 -14.02
N GLN A 134 7.97 -4.75 -14.15
CA GLN A 134 9.28 -5.24 -14.60
C GLN A 134 9.86 -6.28 -13.64
N PHE A 135 9.40 -6.31 -12.40
CA PHE A 135 9.88 -7.21 -11.34
C PHE A 135 8.86 -8.31 -10.99
N ALA A 136 7.75 -8.42 -11.72
CA ALA A 136 6.70 -9.37 -11.40
C ALA A 136 7.23 -10.82 -11.32
N VAL A 137 8.04 -11.24 -12.30
CA VAL A 137 8.59 -12.61 -12.37
C VAL A 137 9.42 -12.96 -11.13
N ILE A 138 10.32 -12.07 -10.71
CA ILE A 138 11.17 -12.33 -9.54
C ILE A 138 10.36 -12.29 -8.24
N CYS A 139 9.39 -11.38 -8.14
CA CYS A 139 8.54 -11.28 -6.97
C CYS A 139 7.55 -12.44 -6.84
N ASP A 140 7.03 -12.95 -7.94
CA ASP A 140 6.10 -14.09 -7.94
C ASP A 140 6.83 -15.40 -7.62
N SER A 141 8.14 -15.46 -7.88
CA SER A 141 9.04 -16.57 -7.52
C SER A 141 9.55 -16.47 -6.08
N MET A 142 9.43 -15.30 -5.45
CA MET A 142 9.82 -15.05 -4.07
C MET A 142 8.64 -15.36 -3.15
N LYS A 143 8.45 -16.64 -2.84
CA LYS A 143 7.42 -17.17 -1.95
C LYS A 143 8.04 -18.08 -0.91
#